data_AF-A0A2S5A1X6-F1
#
_entry.id   AF-A0A2S5A1X6-F1
#
_cell.length_a   1.000
_cell.length_b   1.000
_cell.length_c   1.000
_cell.angle_alpha   90.00
_cell.angle_beta   90.00
_cell.angle_gamma   90.00
#
_symmetry.space_group_name_H-M   'P 1'
#
loop_
_entity.id
_entity.type
_entity.pdbx_description
1 polymer ?
#
loop_
_entity_poly.entity_id
_entity_poly.type
_entity_poly.pdbx_seq_one_letter_code
_entity_poly.pdbx_strand_id
1 'polypeptide(L)' 'MKTKRLCIYPKDVSMLTGKSERQAIRLLNKIRELLNKQKHQAVTIEEFAKYLGLDDENVRKNIFILFILVQHLLLRQSA' A
#
# COMPACT_ATOMS: atom_id res chain seq x y z
N MET A 1 11.28 -18.54 2.57
CA MET A 1 11.65 -17.11 2.38
C MET A 1 10.38 -16.29 2.21
N LYS A 2 10.18 -15.21 2.96
CA LYS A 2 8.98 -14.37 2.86
C LYS A 2 9.25 -13.29 1.79
N THR A 3 8.66 -13.45 0.60
CA THR A 3 8.85 -12.51 -0.51
C THR A 3 8.27 -11.15 -0.13
N LYS A 4 9.13 -10.15 0.07
CA LYS A 4 8.70 -8.77 0.35
C LYS A 4 8.21 -8.15 -0.95
N ARG A 5 6.97 -7.64 -0.95
CA ARG A 5 6.43 -6.88 -2.09
C ARG A 5 7.22 -5.57 -2.23
N LEU A 6 7.66 -5.24 -3.44
CA LEU A 6 8.35 -3.99 -3.76
C LEU A 6 7.38 -2.87 -4.19
N CYS A 7 6.28 -3.27 -4.82
CA CYS A 7 5.24 -2.38 -5.33
C CYS A 7 4.10 -2.23 -4.33
N ILE A 8 3.44 -1.06 -4.36
CA ILE A 8 2.26 -0.78 -3.54
C ILE A 8 0.99 -0.80 -4.39
N TYR A 9 -0.08 -1.38 -3.84
CA TYR A 9 -1.37 -1.51 -4.54
C TYR A 9 -2.43 -0.58 -3.92
N PRO A 10 -3.51 -0.25 -4.66
CA PRO A 10 -4.59 0.60 -4.15
C PRO A 10 -5.18 0.11 -2.82
N LYS A 11 -5.25 -1.20 -2.61
CA LYS A 11 -5.74 -1.81 -1.37
C LYS A 11 -4.82 -1.51 -0.18
N ASP A 12 -3.51 -1.60 -0.37
CA ASP A 12 -2.52 -1.26 0.66
C ASP A 12 -2.60 0.24 0.99
N VAL A 13 -2.70 1.10 -0.04
CA VAL A 13 -2.86 2.55 0.13
C VAL A 13 -4.14 2.90 0.88
N SER A 14 -5.27 2.29 0.50
CA SER A 14 -6.57 2.44 1.17
C SER A 14 -6.45 2.11 2.66
N MET A 15 -5.83 0.96 2.97
CA MET A 15 -5.59 0.51 4.33
C MET A 15 -4.67 1.46 5.13
N LEU A 16 -3.59 1.93 4.53
CA LEU A 16 -2.62 2.82 5.18
C LEU A 16 -3.16 4.23 5.41
N THR A 17 -4.01 4.73 4.50
CA THR A 17 -4.46 6.13 4.50
C THR A 17 -5.90 6.30 4.99
N GLY A 18 -6.65 5.23 5.20
CA GLY A 18 -8.08 5.25 5.50
C GLY A 18 -8.96 5.76 4.34
N LYS A 19 -8.39 5.97 3.16
CA LYS A 19 -9.11 6.47 1.99
C LYS A 19 -9.85 5.34 1.27
N SER A 20 -10.96 5.67 0.60
CA SER A 20 -11.61 4.71 -0.29
C SER A 20 -10.65 4.20 -1.37
N GLU A 21 -10.87 2.99 -1.87
CA GLU A 21 -10.03 2.41 -2.93
C GLU A 21 -9.99 3.28 -4.19
N ARG A 22 -11.11 3.94 -4.55
CA ARG A 22 -11.15 4.91 -5.65
C ARG A 22 -10.20 6.09 -5.43
N GLN A 23 -10.13 6.62 -4.21
CA GLN A 23 -9.20 7.69 -3.87
C GLN A 23 -7.75 7.19 -3.85
N ALA A 24 -7.50 5.96 -3.41
CA ALA A 24 -6.20 5.33 -3.46
C ALA A 24 -5.68 5.16 -4.91
N ILE A 25 -6.54 4.75 -5.85
CA ILE A 25 -6.22 4.69 -7.29
C ILE A 25 -5.83 6.09 -7.80
N ARG A 26 -6.64 7.10 -7.49
CA ARG A 26 -6.35 8.50 -7.89
C ARG A 26 -5.01 8.99 -7.34
N LEU A 27 -4.72 8.67 -6.08
CA LEU A 27 -3.46 9.01 -5.43
C LEU A 27 -2.27 8.36 -6.14
N LEU A 28 -2.35 7.06 -6.43
CA LEU A 28 -1.30 6.35 -7.15
C LEU A 28 -1.10 6.89 -8.57
N ASN A 29 -2.17 7.22 -9.28
CA ASN A 29 -2.07 7.84 -10.61
C ASN A 29 -1.36 9.20 -10.54
N LYS A 30 -1.69 10.03 -9.55
CA LYS A 30 -1.01 11.31 -9.33
C LYS A 30 0.49 11.12 -9.05
N ILE A 31 0.86 10.12 -8.26
CA ILE A 31 2.27 9.79 -8.01
C ILE A 31 2.97 9.37 -9.31
N ARG A 32 2.33 8.55 -10.15
CA ARG A 32 2.89 8.13 -11.44
C ARG A 32 3.13 9.31 -12.37
N GLU A 33 2.16 10.23 -12.45
CA GLU A 33 2.27 11.44 -13.26
C GLU A 33 3.45 12.30 -12.80
N LEU A 34 3.59 12.53 -11.50
CA LEU A 34 4.69 13.31 -10.93
C LEU A 34 6.07 12.67 -11.14
N LEU A 35 6.13 11.34 -11.17
CA LEU A 35 7.35 10.58 -11.43
C LEU A 35 7.58 10.32 -12.93
N ASN A 36 6.74 10.87 -13.82
CA ASN A 36 6.78 10.62 -15.27
C ASN A 36 6.81 9.13 -15.64
N LYS A 37 6.09 8.29 -14.88
CA LYS A 37 6.06 6.84 -15.10
C LYS A 37 5.08 6.44 -16.20
N GLN A 38 5.51 5.54 -17.08
CA GLN A 38 4.63 4.94 -18.10
C GLN A 38 3.60 4.02 -17.46
N LYS A 39 2.39 3.89 -18.01
CA LYS A 39 1.23 3.15 -17.44
C LYS A 39 1.50 1.74 -16.89
N HIS A 40 2.50 1.03 -17.41
CA HIS A 40 2.86 -0.31 -16.95
C HIS A 40 3.79 -0.32 -15.72
N GLN A 41 4.49 0.79 -15.43
CA GLN A 41 5.47 0.86 -14.35
C GLN A 41 4.80 1.03 -12.99
N ALA A 42 4.93 0.10 -12.06
CA ALA A 42 4.30 0.24 -10.75
C ALA A 42 4.91 1.37 -9.90
N VAL A 43 4.15 1.85 -8.91
CA VAL A 43 4.66 2.73 -7.83
C VAL A 43 5.26 1.83 -6.75
N THR A 44 6.48 2.13 -6.32
CA THR A 44 7.13 1.38 -5.24
C THR A 44 6.64 1.85 -3.87
N ILE A 45 6.83 1.03 -2.84
CA ILE A 45 6.51 1.43 -1.46
C ILE A 45 7.31 2.67 -1.06
N GLU A 46 8.58 2.74 -1.48
CA GLU A 46 9.48 3.86 -1.20
C GLU A 46 9.01 5.16 -1.86
N GLU A 47 8.60 5.10 -3.14
CA GLU A 47 8.08 6.27 -3.87
C GLU A 47 6.81 6.81 -3.21
N PHE A 48 5.92 5.90 -2.79
CA PHE A 48 4.71 6.27 -2.08
C PHE A 48 5.02 6.89 -0.71
N ALA A 49 5.92 6.27 0.07
CA ALA A 49 6.33 6.77 1.38
C ALA A 49 6.94 8.17 1.25
N LYS A 50 7.86 8.35 0.29
CA LYS A 50 8.48 9.63 -0.02
C LYS A 50 7.45 10.69 -0.43
N TYR A 51 6.46 10.33 -1.26
CA TYR A 51 5.42 11.26 -1.70
C TYR A 51 4.54 11.76 -0.53
N LEU A 52 4.22 10.89 0.43
CA LEU A 52 3.42 11.24 1.60
C LEU A 52 4.25 11.78 2.78
N GLY A 53 5.57 11.85 2.66
CA GLY A 53 6.46 12.21 3.78
C GLY A 53 6.44 11.20 4.93
N LEU A 54 6.21 9.93 4.61
CA LEU A 54 6.18 8.83 5.57
C LEU A 54 7.51 8.07 5.58
N ASP A 55 7.80 7.42 6.70
CA ASP A 55 8.93 6.51 6.84
C ASP A 55 8.66 5.16 6.12
N ASP A 56 9.53 4.78 5.19
CA ASP A 56 9.38 3.57 4.36
C ASP A 56 9.33 2.29 5.20
N GLU A 57 10.14 2.21 6.28
CA GLU A 57 10.09 1.05 7.17
C GLU A 57 8.73 0.92 7.87
N ASN A 58 8.19 2.02 8.37
CA ASN A 58 6.89 2.04 9.00
C ASN A 58 5.78 1.66 8.03
N VAL A 59 5.83 2.13 6.77
CA VAL A 59 4.87 1.73 5.74
C VAL A 59 4.95 0.22 5.50
N ARG A 60 6.16 -0.35 5.35
CA ARG A 60 6.35 -1.80 5.16
C ARG A 60 5.87 -2.63 6.35
N LYS A 61 6.14 -2.18 7.58
CA LYS A 61 5.70 -2.82 8.83
C LYS A 61 4.17 -2.85 8.90
N ASN A 62 3.50 -1.75 8.58
CA ASN A 62 2.03 -1.66 8.63
C ASN A 62 1.35 -2.53 7.58
N ILE A 63 1.87 -2.57 6.35
CA ILE A 63 1.36 -3.50 5.31
C ILE A 63 1.43 -4.97 5.78
N PHE A 64 2.46 -5.30 6.56
CA PHE A 64 2.69 -6.67 7.04
C PHE A 64 1.82 -7.06 8.25
N ILE A 65 1.69 -6.16 9.23
CA ILE A 65 0.91 -6.40 10.46
C ILE A 65 -0.58 -6.54 10.11
N LEU A 66 -1.07 -5.73 9.18
CA LEU A 66 -2.48 -5.74 8.83
C LEU A 66 -2.93 -7.04 8.15
N PHE A 67 -2.04 -7.68 7.36
CA PHE A 67 -2.33 -8.99 6.78
C PHE A 67 -2.63 -10.05 7.88
N ILE A 68 -1.85 -10.02 8.97
CA ILE A 68 -2.01 -10.95 10.09
C ILE A 68 -3.30 -10.65 10.87
N LEU A 69 -3.56 -9.38 11.16
CA LEU A 69 -4.76 -8.98 11.90
C LEU A 69 -6.05 -9.28 11.13
N VAL A 70 -6.07 -9.06 9.82
CA VAL A 70 -7.23 -9.41 8.98
C VAL A 70 -7.41 -10.94 8.90
N GLN A 71 -6.34 -11.72 8.75
CA GLN A 71 -6.45 -13.19 8.80
C GLN A 71 -6.97 -13.68 10.15
N HIS A 72 -6.49 -13.12 11.27
CA HIS A 72 -6.89 -13.53 12.60
C HIS A 72 -8.34 -13.12 12.92
N LEU A 73 -8.78 -11.94 12.46
CA LEU A 73 -10.16 -11.48 12.62
C LEU A 73 -11.15 -12.32 11.80
N LEU A 74 -10.78 -12.72 10.58
CA LEU A 74 -11.60 -13.59 9.74
C LEU A 74 -11.72 -15.00 10.34
N LEU A 75 -10.62 -15.54 10.89
CA LEU A 75 -10.64 -16.84 11.57
C LEU A 75 -11.50 -16.84 12.86
N ARG A 76 -11.70 -15.68 13.50
CA ARG A 76 -12.56 -15.55 14.69
C ARG A 76 -14.05 -15.39 14.37
N GLN A 77 -14.43 -15.02 13.15
CA GLN A 77 -15.84 -14.87 12.75
C GLN A 77 -16.44 -16.15 12.14
N SER A 78 -15.63 -17.18 11.92
CA SER A 78 -16.07 -18.50 11.41
C SER A 78 -16.13 -19.58 12.50
N ALA A 79 -16.13 -19.18 13.78
CA ALA A 79 -16.22 -20.07 14.95
C ALA A 79 -17.46 -19.75 15.77
#